data_AF-A0A9P8G8H3-F1
#
_entry.id   AF-A0A9P8G8H3-F1
#
_cell.length_a   1.000
_cell.length_b   1.000
_cell.length_c   1.000
_cell.angle_alpha   90.00
_cell.angle_beta   90.00
_cell.angle_gamma   90.00
#
_symmetry.space_group_name_H-M   'P 1'
#
loop_
_entity.id
_entity.type
_entity.pdbx_description
1 polymer ?
#
loop_
_entity_poly.entity_id
_entity_poly.type
_entity_poly.pdbx_seq_one_letter_code
_entity_poly.pdbx_strand_id
1 'polypeptide(L)'
;MSFTQSSQGTHATREATPEEQKFITDILKLYQLDPNEQSYTHYAESAVFHDPVSIAKGKQSIMSQFNGMPKIFARSDTKEVAVLASSTPSELQLNLTQHYVFKSPIPFKKEGAEKTVNSKLTFKLNGQGLIEEHIEEWDHETNKTADDGFMGKLQEQRKKIDAKLVESTISSDPAKA
;
A
#
# COMPACT_ATOMS: atom_id res chain seq x y z
N MET A 1 -9.24 1.25 -22.55
CA MET A 1 -8.14 1.96 -21.88
C MET A 1 -6.86 1.32 -22.38
N SER A 2 -6.07 2.06 -23.16
CA SER A 2 -4.83 1.55 -23.75
C SER A 2 -3.70 1.80 -22.75
N PHE A 3 -3.05 0.74 -22.28
CA PHE A 3 -1.92 0.82 -21.36
C PHE A 3 -0.67 1.13 -22.18
N THR A 4 -0.15 2.35 -22.05
CA THR A 4 1.10 2.75 -22.71
C THR A 4 2.28 2.15 -21.96
N GLN A 5 3.13 1.43 -22.68
CA GLN A 5 4.34 0.78 -22.18
C GLN A 5 5.45 1.82 -22.07
N SER A 6 5.74 2.34 -20.86
CA SER A 6 6.92 3.18 -20.64
C SER A 6 8.12 2.35 -20.24
N SER A 7 9.17 2.47 -21.04
CA SER A 7 10.44 1.77 -20.89
C SER A 7 11.32 2.42 -19.82
N GLN A 8 11.14 2.12 -18.54
CA GLN A 8 12.20 2.28 -17.53
C GLN A 8 12.16 1.15 -16.49
N GLY A 9 12.97 0.12 -16.75
CA GLY A 9 13.12 -1.06 -15.91
C GLY A 9 13.30 -2.31 -16.78
N THR A 10 14.42 -3.00 -16.65
CA THR A 10 14.82 -4.19 -17.43
C THR A 10 14.02 -5.45 -17.08
N HIS A 11 12.71 -5.33 -16.88
CA HIS A 11 11.83 -6.46 -16.57
C HIS A 11 10.88 -6.69 -17.75
N ALA A 12 10.86 -7.91 -18.29
CA ALA A 12 9.93 -8.27 -19.35
C ALA A 12 8.49 -8.04 -18.86
N THR A 13 7.75 -7.22 -19.57
CA THR A 13 6.32 -6.97 -19.31
C THR A 13 5.50 -7.91 -20.16
N ARG A 14 4.34 -8.34 -19.64
CA ARG A 14 3.37 -9.16 -20.38
C ARG A 14 1.99 -8.53 -20.36
N GLU A 15 1.14 -8.93 -21.30
CA GLU A 15 -0.27 -8.58 -21.24
C GLU A 15 -0.96 -9.39 -20.12
N ALA A 16 -1.76 -8.68 -19.31
CA ALA A 16 -2.61 -9.30 -18.31
C ALA A 16 -3.76 -10.04 -18.99
N THR A 17 -4.08 -11.24 -18.52
CA THR A 17 -5.33 -11.90 -18.89
C THR A 17 -6.54 -11.07 -18.41
N PRO A 18 -7.73 -11.22 -19.02
CA PRO A 18 -8.92 -10.47 -18.60
C PRO A 18 -9.28 -10.67 -17.11
N GLU A 19 -9.00 -11.85 -16.55
CA GLU A 19 -9.19 -12.13 -15.12
C GLU A 19 -8.20 -11.35 -14.26
N GLU A 20 -6.93 -11.32 -14.66
CA GLU A 20 -5.90 -10.52 -13.99
C GLU A 20 -6.16 -9.03 -14.13
N GLN A 21 -6.65 -8.55 -15.27
CA GLN A 21 -7.03 -7.15 -15.45
C GLN A 21 -8.13 -6.75 -14.46
N LYS A 22 -9.12 -7.61 -14.25
CA LYS A 22 -10.18 -7.36 -13.27
C LYS A 22 -9.60 -7.29 -11.85
N PHE A 23 -8.78 -8.28 -11.48
CA PHE A 23 -8.07 -8.30 -10.20
C PHE A 23 -7.24 -7.03 -9.98
N ILE A 24 -6.42 -6.66 -10.97
CA ILE A 24 -5.56 -5.46 -10.93
C ILE A 24 -6.43 -4.21 -10.77
N THR A 25 -7.51 -4.09 -11.54
CA THR A 25 -8.43 -2.95 -11.45
C THR A 25 -9.03 -2.83 -10.06
N ASP A 26 -9.48 -3.93 -9.45
CA ASP A 26 -10.03 -3.91 -8.10
C ASP A 26 -8.96 -3.57 -7.05
N ILE A 27 -7.74 -4.10 -7.15
CA ILE A 27 -6.65 -3.73 -6.24
C ILE A 27 -6.23 -2.26 -6.42
N LEU A 28 -6.18 -1.74 -7.65
CA LEU A 28 -5.83 -0.35 -7.93
C LEU A 28 -6.78 0.65 -7.27
N LYS A 29 -8.07 0.30 -7.09
CA LYS A 29 -9.01 1.16 -6.35
C LYS A 29 -8.54 1.47 -4.93
N LEU A 30 -7.91 0.51 -4.25
CA LEU A 30 -7.32 0.72 -2.92
C LEU A 30 -6.25 1.82 -2.95
N TYR A 31 -5.40 1.79 -3.97
CA TYR A 31 -4.32 2.75 -4.19
C TYR A 31 -4.86 4.12 -4.63
N GLN A 32 -5.99 4.15 -5.34
CA GLN A 32 -6.72 5.35 -5.77
C GLN A 32 -7.56 6.02 -4.68
N LEU A 33 -7.38 5.64 -3.40
CA LEU A 33 -8.14 6.16 -2.26
C LEU A 33 -9.63 5.79 -2.29
N ASP A 34 -10.01 4.75 -3.03
CA ASP A 34 -11.37 4.20 -3.09
C ASP A 34 -11.40 2.77 -2.50
N PRO A 35 -11.14 2.62 -1.18
CA PRO A 35 -11.18 1.32 -0.56
C PRO A 35 -12.61 0.77 -0.56
N ASN A 36 -12.80 -0.40 -1.15
CA ASN A 36 -14.10 -1.05 -1.24
C ASN A 36 -13.99 -2.53 -0.84
N GLU A 37 -15.12 -3.13 -0.51
CA GLU A 37 -15.18 -4.52 -0.07
C GLU A 37 -14.71 -5.51 -1.15
N GLN A 38 -14.98 -5.22 -2.43
CA GLN A 38 -14.58 -6.07 -3.56
C GLN A 38 -13.05 -6.22 -3.62
N SER A 39 -12.31 -5.13 -3.49
CA SER A 39 -10.85 -5.16 -3.42
C SER A 39 -10.32 -6.04 -2.29
N TYR A 40 -11.02 -6.07 -1.15
CA TYR A 40 -10.66 -6.89 0.00
C TYR A 40 -11.08 -8.36 -0.15
N THR A 41 -12.02 -8.71 -1.05
CA THR A 41 -12.39 -10.11 -1.31
C THR A 41 -11.25 -10.92 -1.89
N HIS A 42 -10.30 -10.27 -2.57
CA HIS A 42 -9.12 -10.90 -3.13
C HIS A 42 -8.07 -11.30 -2.09
N TYR A 43 -8.16 -10.80 -0.85
CA TYR A 43 -7.21 -11.14 0.22
C TYR A 43 -7.69 -12.30 1.07
N ALA A 44 -6.79 -13.25 1.33
CA ALA A 44 -7.00 -14.26 2.36
C ALA A 44 -7.12 -13.61 3.75
N GLU A 45 -7.82 -14.25 4.69
CA GLU A 45 -7.96 -13.72 6.05
C GLU A 45 -6.60 -13.58 6.75
N SER A 46 -5.69 -14.52 6.49
CA SER A 46 -4.31 -14.55 6.97
C SER A 46 -3.33 -13.78 6.08
N ALA A 47 -3.81 -13.02 5.10
CA ALA A 47 -2.93 -12.33 4.15
C ALA A 47 -1.96 -11.39 4.87
N VAL A 48 -0.72 -11.35 4.38
CA VAL A 48 0.32 -10.46 4.93
C VAL A 48 0.74 -9.44 3.88
N PHE A 49 0.65 -8.17 4.25
CA PHE A 49 1.18 -7.08 3.45
C PHE A 49 2.55 -6.66 3.97
N HIS A 50 3.55 -6.70 3.09
CA HIS A 50 4.93 -6.34 3.36
C HIS A 50 5.26 -5.10 2.55
N ASP A 51 5.37 -3.95 3.21
CA ASP A 51 5.90 -2.74 2.61
C ASP A 51 7.29 -2.44 3.20
N PRO A 52 8.15 -1.62 2.55
CA PRO A 52 9.49 -1.34 3.06
C PRO A 52 9.48 -0.68 4.44
N VAL A 53 8.33 -0.20 4.89
CA VAL A 53 8.18 0.58 6.11
C VAL A 53 7.42 -0.16 7.21
N SER A 54 6.67 -1.22 6.86
CA SER A 54 5.77 -1.91 7.78
C SER A 54 5.37 -3.30 7.27
N ILE A 55 4.97 -4.15 8.21
CA ILE A 55 4.41 -5.47 7.92
C ILE A 55 3.03 -5.53 8.56
N ALA A 56 1.98 -5.55 7.75
CA ALA A 56 0.61 -5.70 8.19
C ALA A 56 0.16 -7.16 8.02
N LYS A 57 0.01 -7.85 9.15
CA LYS A 57 -0.45 -9.24 9.19
C LYS A 57 -1.97 -9.29 9.36
N GLY A 58 -2.63 -10.05 8.50
CA GLY A 58 -4.07 -10.26 8.49
C GLY A 58 -4.83 -9.20 7.69
N LYS A 59 -5.94 -9.64 7.08
CA LYS A 59 -6.81 -8.81 6.24
C LYS A 59 -7.27 -7.52 6.93
N GLN A 60 -7.61 -7.56 8.22
CA GLN A 60 -8.01 -6.36 8.98
C GLN A 60 -6.91 -5.30 9.07
N SER A 61 -5.65 -5.70 9.26
CA SER A 61 -4.51 -4.77 9.31
C SER A 61 -4.32 -4.10 7.94
N ILE A 62 -4.41 -4.89 6.87
CA ILE A 62 -4.33 -4.42 5.49
C ILE A 62 -5.44 -3.41 5.21
N MET A 63 -6.69 -3.76 5.53
CA MET A 63 -7.84 -2.86 5.42
C MET A 63 -7.62 -1.55 6.18
N SER A 64 -7.10 -1.61 7.41
CA SER A 64 -6.83 -0.42 8.23
C SER A 64 -5.74 0.50 7.69
N GLN A 65 -4.80 -0.03 6.90
CA GLN A 65 -3.82 0.79 6.18
C GLN A 65 -4.49 1.55 5.03
N PHE A 66 -5.13 0.82 4.11
CA PHE A 66 -5.78 1.41 2.93
C PHE A 66 -6.95 2.33 3.28
N ASN A 67 -7.79 1.98 4.27
CA ASN A 67 -8.87 2.84 4.78
C ASN A 67 -8.37 4.14 5.41
N GLY A 68 -7.10 4.18 5.84
CA GLY A 68 -6.49 5.37 6.40
C GLY A 68 -5.88 6.32 5.36
N MET A 69 -5.55 5.82 4.16
CA MET A 69 -5.01 6.63 3.06
C MET A 69 -5.91 7.83 2.68
N PRO A 70 -7.24 7.70 2.49
CA PRO A 70 -8.11 8.83 2.10
C PRO A 70 -8.23 9.93 3.17
N LYS A 71 -7.78 9.67 4.41
CA LYS A 71 -7.72 10.70 5.47
C LYS A 71 -6.51 11.62 5.33
N ILE A 72 -5.50 11.19 4.56
CA ILE A 72 -4.17 11.80 4.53
C ILE A 72 -3.89 12.35 3.13
N PHE A 73 -4.32 11.62 2.11
CA PHE A 73 -4.19 12.02 0.72
C PHE A 73 -5.48 12.65 0.21
N ALA A 74 -5.32 13.76 -0.51
CA ALA A 74 -6.39 14.50 -1.19
C ALA A 74 -6.81 13.77 -2.44
N ARG A 75 -5.82 13.24 -3.14
CA ARG A 75 -5.97 12.61 -4.43
C ARG A 75 -4.85 11.59 -4.62
N SER A 76 -5.17 10.52 -5.34
CA SER A 76 -4.20 9.58 -5.86
C SER A 76 -4.53 9.31 -7.32
N ASP A 77 -3.54 9.41 -8.19
CA ASP A 77 -3.68 9.15 -9.62
C ASP A 77 -2.72 8.03 -10.06
N THR A 78 -3.26 7.00 -10.69
CA THR A 78 -2.45 5.94 -11.31
C THR A 78 -1.91 6.47 -12.62
N LYS A 79 -0.59 6.66 -12.68
CA LYS A 79 0.11 7.13 -13.88
C LYS A 79 0.42 5.97 -14.80
N GLU A 80 0.87 4.86 -14.23
CA GLU A 80 1.27 3.70 -15.00
C GLU A 80 0.98 2.41 -14.22
N VAL A 81 0.55 1.39 -14.94
CA VAL A 81 0.48 0.02 -14.45
C VAL A 81 0.99 -0.92 -15.53
N ALA A 82 1.95 -1.75 -15.19
CA ALA A 82 2.54 -2.73 -16.10
C ALA A 82 2.65 -4.08 -15.41
N VAL A 83 2.13 -5.13 -16.06
CA VAL A 83 2.25 -6.50 -15.52
C VAL A 83 3.61 -7.05 -15.91
N LEU A 84 4.36 -7.50 -14.92
CA LEU A 84 5.65 -8.13 -15.12
C LEU A 84 5.46 -9.62 -15.41
N ALA A 85 6.30 -10.15 -16.30
CA ALA A 85 6.38 -11.57 -16.56
C ALA A 85 7.02 -12.25 -15.34
N SER A 86 6.19 -12.84 -14.47
CA SER A 86 6.69 -13.73 -13.42
C SER A 86 6.89 -15.14 -13.99
N SER A 87 7.94 -15.82 -13.52
CA SER A 87 8.19 -17.23 -13.84
C SER A 87 7.35 -18.17 -12.96
N THR A 88 6.67 -17.63 -11.95
CA THR A 88 5.88 -18.41 -10.99
C THR A 88 4.39 -18.25 -11.30
N PRO A 89 3.65 -19.34 -11.59
CA PRO A 89 2.22 -19.25 -11.96
C PRO A 89 1.32 -18.79 -10.81
N SER A 90 1.75 -18.97 -9.56
CA SER A 90 1.05 -18.53 -8.35
C SER A 90 1.47 -17.13 -7.89
N GLU A 91 2.19 -16.38 -8.73
CA GLU A 91 2.68 -15.05 -8.40
C GLU A 91 2.34 -14.05 -9.52
N LEU A 92 1.78 -12.92 -9.12
CA LEU A 92 1.52 -11.79 -10.00
C LEU A 92 2.42 -10.63 -9.59
N GLN A 93 3.23 -10.15 -10.51
CA GLN A 93 4.09 -8.99 -10.30
C GLN A 93 3.61 -7.82 -11.15
N LEU A 94 3.52 -6.63 -10.56
CA LEU A 94 3.07 -5.40 -11.21
C LEU A 94 4.07 -4.29 -10.91
N ASN A 95 4.38 -3.47 -11.90
CA ASN A 95 4.93 -2.14 -11.68
C ASN A 95 3.78 -1.14 -11.67
N LEU A 96 3.72 -0.32 -10.64
CA LEU A 96 2.69 0.67 -10.39
C LEU A 96 3.35 2.03 -10.15
N THR A 97 3.05 3.01 -10.99
CA THR A 97 3.43 4.40 -10.73
C THR A 97 2.21 5.15 -10.21
N GLN A 98 2.27 5.56 -8.95
CA GLN A 98 1.22 6.30 -8.27
C GLN A 98 1.65 7.72 -7.96
N HIS A 99 0.74 8.67 -8.20
CA HIS A 99 0.94 10.07 -7.88
C HIS A 99 -0.04 10.49 -6.79
N TYR A 100 0.49 10.84 -5.62
CA TYR A 100 -0.27 11.21 -4.44
C TYR A 100 -0.22 12.71 -4.17
N VAL A 101 -1.37 13.28 -3.80
CA VAL A 101 -1.52 14.67 -3.36
C VAL A 101 -1.97 14.66 -1.90
N PHE A 102 -1.38 15.49 -1.03
CA PHE A 102 -1.70 15.51 0.41
C PHE A 102 -2.88 16.44 0.76
N LYS A 103 -3.81 15.99 1.63
CA LYS A 103 -4.96 16.81 2.12
C LYS A 103 -4.58 17.88 3.10
N SER A 104 -3.58 17.63 3.93
CA SER A 104 -3.35 18.41 5.14
C SER A 104 -1.87 18.74 5.29
N PRO A 105 -1.52 19.88 5.90
CA PRO A 105 -0.14 20.15 6.26
C PRO A 105 0.34 19.13 7.30
N ILE A 106 1.06 18.12 6.82
CA ILE A 106 1.92 17.29 7.67
C ILE A 106 3.03 18.21 8.21
N PRO A 107 3.52 18.04 9.46
CA PRO A 107 4.68 18.81 9.90
C PRO A 107 5.78 18.62 8.85
N PHE A 108 6.35 19.73 8.36
CA PHE A 108 7.35 19.82 7.29
C PHE A 108 6.87 19.75 5.82
N LYS A 109 5.56 19.63 5.51
CA LYS A 109 5.04 19.77 4.14
C LYS A 109 3.77 20.63 4.08
N LYS A 110 3.71 21.51 3.07
CA LYS A 110 2.53 22.34 2.81
C LYS A 110 1.37 21.48 2.31
N GLU A 111 0.15 21.96 2.57
CA GLU A 111 -1.07 21.43 1.95
C GLU A 111 -0.92 21.42 0.42
N GLY A 112 -1.43 20.37 -0.24
CA GLY A 112 -1.30 20.22 -1.69
C GLY A 112 0.09 19.80 -2.15
N ALA A 113 0.98 19.36 -1.26
CA ALA A 113 2.22 18.72 -1.70
C ALA A 113 1.89 17.48 -2.56
N GLU A 114 2.70 17.26 -3.59
CA GLU A 114 2.53 16.17 -4.56
C GLU A 114 3.76 15.27 -4.50
N LYS A 115 3.57 13.96 -4.68
CA LYS A 115 4.66 12.98 -4.74
C LYS A 115 4.29 11.84 -5.67
N THR A 116 5.15 11.58 -6.64
CA THR A 116 5.08 10.37 -7.47
C THR A 116 5.95 9.29 -6.83
N VAL A 117 5.41 8.07 -6.74
CA VAL A 117 6.05 6.87 -6.20
C VAL A 117 5.93 5.77 -7.25
N ASN A 118 7.04 5.14 -7.58
CA ASN A 118 7.06 3.91 -8.37
C ASN A 118 7.11 2.74 -7.38
N SER A 119 6.13 1.85 -7.41
CA SER A 119 6.05 0.67 -6.57
C SER A 119 6.07 -0.57 -7.45
N LYS A 120 6.91 -1.55 -7.09
CA LYS A 120 6.79 -2.92 -7.60
C LYS A 120 5.96 -3.71 -6.60
N LEU A 121 4.81 -4.19 -7.04
CA LEU A 121 3.87 -4.99 -6.27
C LEU A 121 4.02 -6.45 -6.65
N THR A 122 4.21 -7.32 -5.66
CA THR A 122 4.28 -8.77 -5.84
C THR A 122 3.16 -9.40 -5.01
N PHE A 123 2.23 -10.05 -5.68
CA PHE A 123 1.11 -10.77 -5.07
C PHE A 123 1.37 -12.26 -5.21
N LYS A 124 1.49 -12.96 -4.08
CA LYS A 124 1.49 -14.42 -4.06
C LYS A 124 0.10 -14.90 -3.75
N LEU A 125 -0.41 -15.76 -4.62
CA LEU A 125 -1.74 -16.34 -4.52
C LEU A 125 -1.64 -17.73 -3.89
N ASN A 126 -2.56 -18.04 -2.98
CA ASN A 126 -2.70 -19.38 -2.42
C ASN A 126 -3.41 -20.33 -3.40
N GLY A 127 -3.59 -21.59 -3.00
CA GLY A 127 -4.28 -22.60 -3.81
C GLY A 127 -5.74 -22.30 -4.16
N GLN A 128 -6.35 -21.26 -3.56
CA GLN A 128 -7.70 -20.78 -3.85
C GLN A 128 -7.70 -19.53 -4.75
N GLY A 129 -6.53 -19.05 -5.18
CA GLY A 129 -6.40 -17.81 -5.96
C GLY A 129 -6.55 -16.52 -5.13
N LEU A 130 -6.48 -16.62 -3.80
CA LEU A 130 -6.52 -15.47 -2.90
C LEU A 130 -5.10 -15.00 -2.57
N ILE A 131 -4.91 -13.69 -2.39
CA ILE A 131 -3.64 -13.10 -1.99
C ILE A 131 -3.29 -13.59 -0.59
N GLU A 132 -2.19 -14.33 -0.48
CA GLU A 132 -1.58 -14.76 0.78
C GLU A 132 -0.49 -13.79 1.21
N GLU A 133 0.31 -13.32 0.26
CA GLU A 133 1.35 -12.31 0.51
C GLU A 133 1.23 -11.19 -0.52
N HIS A 134 1.22 -9.95 -0.06
CA HIS A 134 1.28 -8.75 -0.90
C HIS A 134 2.51 -7.96 -0.50
N ILE A 135 3.52 -8.00 -1.35
CA ILE A 135 4.81 -7.35 -1.11
C ILE A 135 4.88 -6.10 -1.99
N GLU A 136 5.19 -4.97 -1.40
CA GLU A 136 5.41 -3.71 -2.09
C GLU A 136 6.88 -3.30 -1.93
N GLU A 137 7.51 -2.92 -3.04
CA GLU A 137 8.89 -2.42 -3.08
C GLU A 137 8.89 -1.03 -3.75
N TRP A 138 9.35 0.03 -3.08
CA TRP A 138 9.37 1.38 -3.64
C TRP A 138 10.67 1.66 -4.42
N ASP A 139 10.54 2.28 -5.59
CA ASP A 139 11.57 2.83 -6.50
C ASP A 139 12.67 1.86 -6.97
N HIS A 140 12.45 0.54 -6.92
CA HIS A 140 13.43 -0.51 -7.27
C HIS A 140 14.78 -0.44 -6.50
N GLU A 141 14.95 0.51 -5.58
CA GLU A 141 16.03 0.52 -4.61
C GLU A 141 15.55 -0.14 -3.31
N THR A 142 16.31 -1.12 -2.81
CA THR A 142 16.27 -1.50 -1.40
C THR A 142 16.79 -0.32 -0.57
N ASN A 143 16.01 0.74 -0.44
CA ASN A 143 16.52 1.98 0.13
C ASN A 143 16.68 1.82 1.64
N LYS A 144 17.93 1.55 2.04
CA LYS A 144 18.43 1.85 3.38
C LYS A 144 18.23 3.34 3.59
N THR A 145 17.17 3.72 4.28
CA THR A 145 17.21 4.66 5.40
C THR A 145 15.80 4.93 5.86
N ALA A 146 15.62 4.84 7.17
CA ALA A 146 14.40 5.17 7.89
C ALA A 146 13.96 6.65 7.77
N ASP A 147 14.47 7.40 6.78
CA ASP A 147 14.17 8.82 6.58
C ASP A 147 13.21 9.11 5.41
N ASP A 148 13.09 8.21 4.42
CA ASP A 148 12.18 8.37 3.26
C ASP A 148 10.75 7.81 3.50
N GLY A 149 10.52 7.13 4.61
CA GLY A 149 9.30 6.37 4.89
C GLY A 149 8.10 7.23 5.28
N PHE A 150 7.41 7.86 4.33
CA PHE A 150 6.16 8.59 4.55
C PHE A 150 5.12 7.79 5.35
N MET A 151 4.94 6.49 5.06
CA MET A 151 4.09 5.56 5.83
C MET A 151 4.67 5.23 7.21
N GLY A 152 5.99 5.31 7.38
CA GLY A 152 6.71 5.11 8.63
C GLY A 152 6.58 6.29 9.55
N LYS A 153 6.72 7.51 9.04
CA LYS A 153 6.40 8.74 9.79
C LYS A 153 4.90 8.81 10.10
N LEU A 154 4.02 8.34 9.21
CA LEU A 154 2.58 8.15 9.49
C LEU A 154 2.32 7.12 10.58
N GLN A 155 3.04 6.00 10.56
CA GLN A 155 2.92 4.97 11.57
C GLN A 155 3.50 5.45 12.89
N GLU A 156 4.61 6.19 12.90
CA GLU A 156 5.13 6.87 14.08
C GLU A 156 4.11 7.87 14.64
N GLN A 157 3.43 8.63 13.77
CA GLN A 157 2.34 9.50 14.20
C GLN A 157 1.16 8.70 14.75
N ARG A 158 0.72 7.61 14.10
CA ARG A 158 -0.32 6.72 14.63
C ARG A 158 0.09 6.15 15.98
N LYS A 159 1.31 5.60 16.11
CA LYS A 159 1.89 5.10 17.37
C LYS A 159 1.94 6.19 18.44
N LYS A 160 2.32 7.42 18.08
CA LYS A 160 2.32 8.56 19.01
C LYS A 160 0.91 8.93 19.44
N ILE A 161 -0.08 8.93 18.54
CA ILE A 161 -1.48 9.20 18.86
C ILE A 161 -2.06 8.09 19.75
N ASP A 162 -1.82 6.81 19.40
CA ASP A 162 -2.22 5.65 20.21
C ASP A 162 -1.60 5.70 21.60
N ALA A 163 -0.28 5.96 21.69
CA ALA A 163 0.41 6.12 22.96
C ALA A 163 -0.15 7.29 23.78
N LYS A 164 -0.48 8.42 23.15
CA LYS A 164 -1.11 9.56 23.82
C LYS A 164 -2.54 9.26 24.29
N LEU A 165 -3.26 8.39 23.58
CA LEU A 165 -4.61 7.96 23.94
C LEU A 165 -4.57 6.97 25.12
N VAL A 166 -3.62 6.05 25.12
CA VAL A 166 -3.35 5.12 26.24
C VAL A 166 -2.87 5.88 27.47
N GLU A 167 -1.95 6.85 27.33
CA GLU A 167 -1.49 7.69 28.43
C GLU A 167 -2.60 8.56 29.03
N SER A 168 -3.56 9.01 28.21
CA SER A 168 -4.71 9.80 28.68
C SER A 168 -5.87 8.97 29.25
N THR A 169 -5.84 7.64 29.10
CA THR A 169 -6.83 6.72 29.70
C THR A 169 -6.29 5.97 30.93
N ILE A 170 -4.98 5.88 31.12
CA ILE A 170 -4.38 5.39 32.36
C ILE A 170 -4.30 6.57 33.34
N SER A 171 -5.28 6.66 34.23
CA SER A 171 -5.15 7.50 35.43
C SER A 171 -3.99 6.97 36.28
N SER A 172 -2.88 7.69 36.29
CA SER A 172 -1.72 7.46 37.17
C SER A 172 -2.04 7.82 38.63
N ASP A 173 -3.08 7.22 39.20
CA ASP A 173 -3.26 7.21 40.66
C ASP A 173 -3.05 5.77 41.14
N PRO A 174 -1.91 5.46 41.80
CA PRO A 174 -1.79 4.19 42.49
C PRO A 174 -2.84 4.19 43.60
N ALA A 175 -3.84 3.30 43.46
CA ALA A 175 -4.84 3.06 44.49
C ALA A 175 -4.13 2.87 45.84
N LYS A 176 -4.27 3.90 46.68
CA LYS A 176 -3.69 3.96 48.01
C LYS A 176 -4.36 2.86 48.84
N ALA A 177 -3.60 1.81 49.14
CA ALA A 177 -3.94 0.84 50.19
C ALA A 177 -3.87 1.50 51.57
#